data_AF-A0AAW5EFY9-F1
#
_entry.id   AF-A0AAW5EFY9-F1
#
_cell.length_a   1.000
_cell.length_b   1.000
_cell.length_c   1.000
_cell.angle_alpha   90.00
_cell.angle_beta   90.00
_cell.angle_gamma   90.00
#
_symmetry.space_group_name_H-M   'P 1'
#
loop_
_entity.id
_entity.type
_entity.pdbx_description
1 polymer ?
#
loop_
_entity_poly.entity_id
_entity_poly.type
_entity_poly.pdbx_seq_one_letter_code
_entity_poly.pdbx_strand_id
1 'polypeptide(L)' 'MERIADIIESIANEKNLDIESVKEKVIIALINTAKRIYGQEYDFFVDRKNLNLYQKITVVADNDERLNENKES' A
#
# COMPACT_ATOMS: atom_id res chain seq x y z
N MET A 1 18.45 11.94 5.38
CA MET A 1 17.06 11.79 4.93
C MET A 1 16.33 11.21 6.13
N GLU A 2 15.44 11.97 6.76
CA GLU A 2 14.59 11.43 7.83
C GLU A 2 13.89 10.20 7.28
N ARG A 3 14.08 9.06 7.95
CA ARG A 3 13.43 7.83 7.53
C ARG A 3 11.97 7.97 7.92
N ILE A 4 11.05 7.47 7.11
CA ILE A 4 9.61 7.47 7.43
C ILE A 4 9.29 6.83 8.80
N ALA A 5 10.20 5.99 9.30
CA ALA A 5 10.20 5.47 10.67
C ALA A 5 10.33 6.58 11.73
N ASP A 6 11.22 7.55 11.55
CA ASP A 6 11.44 8.67 12.48
C ASP A 6 10.18 9.55 12.57
N ILE A 7 9.45 9.70 11.46
CA ILE A 7 8.18 10.43 11.39
C ILE A 7 7.09 9.66 12.15
N ILE A 8 7.01 8.33 11.98
CA ILE A 8 6.06 7.48 12.70
C ILE A 8 6.31 7.55 14.22
N GLU A 9 7.56 7.44 14.64
CA GLU A 9 7.97 7.57 16.05
C GLU A 9 7.61 8.95 16.60
N SER A 10 7.88 10.02 15.84
CA SER A 10 7.55 11.39 16.24
C SER A 10 6.04 11.58 16.44
N ILE A 11 5.21 11.08 15.53
CA ILE A 11 3.74 11.15 15.64
C ILE A 11 3.24 10.34 16.85
N ALA A 12 3.76 9.13 17.05
CA ALA A 12 3.39 8.28 18.17
C ALA A 12 3.69 8.96 19.50
N ASN A 13 4.89 9.55 19.63
CA ASN A 13 5.30 10.27 20.82
C ASN A 13 4.48 11.55 21.04
N GLU A 14 4.29 12.38 20.01
CA GLU A 14 3.58 13.66 20.12
C GLU A 14 2.10 13.46 20.50
N LYS A 15 1.46 12.43 19.94
CA LYS A 15 0.03 12.16 20.17
C LYS A 15 -0.23 11.12 21.25
N ASN A 16 0.83 10.62 21.90
CA ASN A 16 0.76 9.53 22.88
C ASN A 16 -0.04 8.32 22.37
N LEU A 17 0.26 7.91 21.13
CA LEU A 17 -0.38 6.81 20.42
C LEU A 17 0.54 5.58 20.38
N ASP A 18 -0.06 4.41 20.24
CA ASP A 18 0.68 3.20 19.95
C ASP A 18 1.36 3.29 18.57
N ILE A 19 2.65 2.96 18.51
CA ILE A 19 3.48 3.11 17.32
C ILE A 19 3.00 2.20 16.17
N GLU A 20 2.55 0.98 16.49
CA GLU A 20 2.02 0.05 15.49
C GLU A 20 0.70 0.57 14.93
N SER A 21 -0.15 1.18 15.78
CA SER A 21 -1.36 1.85 15.28
C SER A 21 -1.06 3.01 14.33
N VAL A 22 -0.02 3.82 14.58
CA VAL A 22 0.36 4.92 13.68
C VAL A 22 0.88 4.36 12.36
N LYS A 23 1.75 3.36 12.43
CA LYS A 23 2.31 2.66 11.28
C LYS A 23 1.24 2.06 10.38
N GLU A 24 0.24 1.38 10.96
CA GLU A 24 -0.88 0.81 10.21
C GLU A 24 -1.68 1.90 9.47
N LYS A 25 -1.94 3.04 10.11
CA LYS A 25 -2.61 4.17 9.44
C LYS A 25 -1.81 4.74 8.29
N VAL A 26 -0.47 4.83 8.43
CA VAL A 26 0.42 5.26 7.34
C VAL A 26 0.38 4.27 6.17
N ILE A 27 0.42 2.96 6.45
CA ILE A 27 0.31 1.91 5.42
C ILE A 27 -1.01 2.04 4.66
N ILE A 28 -2.13 2.18 5.37
CA ILE A 28 -3.45 2.35 4.75
C ILE A 28 -3.48 3.62 3.87
N ALA A 29 -2.92 4.73 4.37
CA ALA A 29 -2.86 5.98 3.61
C ALA A 29 -2.04 5.85 2.32
N LEU A 30 -0.90 5.13 2.36
CA LEU A 30 -0.09 4.84 1.18
C LEU A 30 -0.87 4.00 0.15
N ILE A 31 -1.52 2.93 0.58
CA ILE A 31 -2.33 2.05 -0.29
C ILE A 31 -3.49 2.83 -0.92
N ASN A 32 -4.23 3.59 -0.12
CA ASN A 32 -5.36 4.38 -0.62
C ASN A 32 -4.91 5.46 -1.61
N THR A 33 -3.75 6.06 -1.37
CA THR A 33 -3.16 7.04 -2.28
C THR A 33 -2.76 6.39 -3.60
N ALA A 34 -2.15 5.21 -3.56
CA ALA A 34 -1.81 4.44 -4.76
C ALA A 34 -3.06 4.09 -5.58
N LYS A 35 -4.09 3.55 -4.94
CA LYS A 35 -5.38 3.24 -5.59
C LYS A 35 -6.04 4.46 -6.22
N ARG A 36 -5.96 5.63 -5.56
CA ARG A 36 -6.52 6.88 -6.11
C ARG A 36 -5.75 7.37 -7.34
N ILE A 37 -4.43 7.17 -7.39
CA ILE A 37 -3.57 7.68 -8.47
C ILE A 37 -3.57 6.71 -9.66
N TYR A 38 -3.48 5.41 -9.40
CA TYR A 38 -3.25 4.40 -10.43
C TYR A 38 -4.50 3.62 -10.83
N GLY A 39 -5.51 3.51 -9.97
CA GLY A 39 -6.71 2.72 -10.23
C GLY A 39 -7.12 1.90 -9.00
N GLN A 40 -8.44 1.80 -8.76
CA GLN A 40 -9.01 1.06 -7.62
C GLN A 40 -9.02 -0.45 -7.85
N GLU A 41 -9.02 -0.84 -9.12
CA GLU A 41 -8.96 -2.20 -9.65
C GLU A 41 -7.60 -2.88 -9.41
N TYR A 42 -6.55 -2.08 -9.17
CA TYR A 42 -5.21 -2.60 -8.91
C TYR A 42 -4.99 -2.91 -7.42
N ASP A 43 -4.32 -4.03 -7.19
CA ASP A 43 -3.89 -4.46 -5.87
C ASP A 43 -2.53 -3.86 -5.50
N PHE A 44 -2.48 -3.19 -4.36
CA PHE A 44 -1.26 -2.63 -3.78
C PHE A 44 -1.03 -3.15 -2.37
N PHE A 45 0.24 -3.29 -1.99
CA PHE A 45 0.63 -3.61 -0.62
C PHE A 45 1.89 -2.85 -0.23
N VAL A 46 2.10 -2.70 1.08
CA VAL A 46 3.28 -2.05 1.63
C VAL A 46 4.07 -3.06 2.47
N ASP A 47 5.37 -3.18 2.23
CA ASP A 47 6.26 -3.94 3.11
C ASP A 47 6.34 -3.26 4.48
N ARG A 48 5.95 -3.95 5.55
CA ARG A 48 5.93 -3.40 6.91
C ARG A 48 7.33 -3.07 7.45
N LYS A 49 8.40 -3.66 6.89
CA LYS A 49 9.76 -3.43 7.38
C LYS A 49 10.34 -2.14 6.83
N ASN A 50 10.28 -1.97 5.51
CA ASN A 50 10.90 -0.83 4.83
C ASN A 50 9.89 0.25 4.38
N LEU A 51 8.58 -0.02 4.53
CA LEU A 51 7.48 0.83 4.05
C LEU A 51 7.52 1.11 2.54
N ASN A 52 8.07 0.15 1.78
CA ASN A 52 8.06 0.18 0.32
C ASN A 52 6.67 -0.23 -0.19
N LEU A 53 6.13 0.54 -1.14
CA LEU A 53 4.87 0.25 -1.83
C LEU A 53 5.13 -0.61 -3.07
N TYR A 54 4.30 -1.62 -3.27
CA TYR A 54 4.35 -2.53 -4.42
C TYR A 54 2.97 -2.71 -5.03
N GLN A 55 2.92 -2.89 -6.35
CA GLN A 55 1.73 -3.36 -7.07
C GLN A 55 1.83 -4.87 -7.25
N LYS A 56 0.73 -5.58 -7.00
CA LYS A 56 0.64 -7.02 -7.24
C LYS A 56 0.13 -7.26 -8.66
N ILE A 57 0.93 -7.94 -9.47
CA ILE A 57 0.57 -8.35 -10.83
C ILE A 57 0.41 -9.86 -10.83
N THR A 58 -0.76 -10.34 -11.28
CA THR A 58 -1.02 -11.76 -11.43
C THR A 58 -0.72 -12.16 -12.87
N VAL A 59 0.29 -13.01 -13.06
CA VAL A 59 0.64 -13.56 -14.38
C VAL A 59 -0.15 -14.84 -14.57
N VAL A 60 -0.89 -14.92 -15.67
CA VAL A 60 -1.72 -16.07 -16.05
C VAL A 60 -1.34 -16.55 -17.44
N ALA A 61 -1.81 -17.74 -17.82
CA ALA A 61 -1.64 -18.24 -19.18
C ALA A 61 -2.50 -17.43 -20.16
N ASP A 62 -2.10 -17.38 -21.44
CA ASP A 62 -2.78 -16.60 -22.48
C ASP A 62 -4.26 -16.99 -22.69
N ASN A 63 -4.65 -18.19 -22.25
CA ASN A 63 -6.01 -18.74 -22.36
C ASN A 63 -6.77 -18.78 -21.02
N ASP A 64 -6.25 -18.13 -19.96
CA ASP A 64 -6.89 -18.12 -18.64
C ASP A 64 -8.20 -17.31 -18.67
N GLU A 65 -9.26 -17.88 -18.08
CA GLU A 65 -10.61 -17.28 -18.07
C GLU A 65 -10.63 -15.89 -17.40
N ARG A 66 -9.73 -15.64 -16.43
CA ARG A 66 -9.64 -14.37 -15.71
C ARG A 66 -9.25 -13.20 -16.61
N LEU A 67 -8.60 -13.46 -17.75
CA LEU A 67 -8.32 -12.44 -18.75
C LEU A 67 -9.60 -11.86 -19.38
N ASN A 68 -10.71 -12.61 -19.34
CA ASN A 68 -11.99 -12.14 -19.87
C ASN A 68 -12.81 -11.33 -18.86
N GLU A 69 -12.50 -11.43 -17.56
CA GLU A 69 -13.19 -10.71 -16.49
C GLU A 69 -12.71 -9.24 -16.35
N ASN A 70 -11.51 -8.94 -16.85
CA ASN A 70 -10.90 -7.60 -16.83
C ASN A 70 -10.58 -7.10 -18.24
N LYS A 71 -11.58 -7.05 -19.13
CA LYS A 71 -11.45 -6.22 -20.34
C LYS A 71 -11.60 -4.76 -19.93
N GLU A 72 -10.47 -4.11 -19.66
CA GLU A 72 -10.38 -2.64 -19.67
C GLU A 72 -11.09 -2.14 -20.93
N SER A 73 -12.17 -1.38 -20.72
CA SER A 73 -12.98 -0.76 -21.79
C SER A 73 -12.41 0.59 -22.16
#